data_AF-A0A2K8PCD9-F1
#
_entry.id   AF-A0A2K8PCD9-F1
#
_cell.length_a   1.000
_cell.length_b   1.000
_cell.length_c   1.000
_cell.angle_alpha   90.00
_cell.angle_beta   90.00
_cell.angle_gamma   90.00
#
_symmetry.space_group_name_H-M   'P 1'
#
loop_
_entity.id
_entity.type
_entity.pdbx_description
1 polymer ?
#
loop_
_entity_poly.entity_id
_entity_poly.type
_entity_poly.pdbx_seq_one_letter_code
_entity_poly.pdbx_strand_id
1 'polypeptide(L)'
;MSFFEGLIVADPPPAAEPLEWRLGAYEPPPHEEHPPSDWFVPARIPQTARVGDGPDTRLVLTGWEVWPRSLVIGIEVFRRRVARDGLRGPVHPRPGADGLRFGLLLADGRRVTTLDGTAWPAPPTTGAGPRPVLTALGGSGGTFHQRVNLHLSQLPPDGELLLVTEWPAQGVPETRTVFDATRLRAAAAEAVEVWPGPRPPSAGADRERGTPPPSSHALAVPRPEPRPTPSPPGPEAPRADWQGMGYEGWGDPGLIRSRLAAGADPQDPVERPLHRLAGQGAEESVAELARLVTDVDAVDEEGRTPLWQAVAHGRADNAAALLAAGADAWTPRVAGRSPGSLALTTELAPLFADLPGAVHPDPARVAAQRAADEQARVFRGVHTEGLAVAFVAGVDEEEVIRRLGADPDRVPVLDLDAEPGPYGTGPDGFDPYGPRARWFLGVSGVPGGCVLTHPSGYLASSPAVLAAVSPGGRAYGVYFNPKGGTFGHLSVDGGAVHHEEIGLHAGEDSPEGFWLHRFWQWGPYGDMYGTGSLAYACDRAHLRITDPGPVLGPPRRWVELPTDSPLRD
;
A
#
# COMPACT_ATOMS: atom_id res chain seq x y z
N MET A 1 -4.62 -17.72 -36.50
CA MET A 1 -3.64 -16.88 -35.80
C MET A 1 -4.06 -16.77 -34.35
N SER A 2 -3.14 -17.00 -33.42
CA SER A 2 -3.38 -16.83 -31.97
C SER A 2 -3.62 -15.35 -31.67
N PHE A 3 -4.45 -15.06 -30.67
CA PHE A 3 -4.72 -13.69 -30.23
C PHE A 3 -3.47 -12.93 -29.76
N PHE A 4 -2.44 -13.68 -29.32
CA PHE A 4 -1.16 -13.13 -28.86
C PHE A 4 -0.03 -13.27 -29.91
N GLU A 5 -0.36 -13.67 -31.14
CA GLU A 5 0.62 -13.85 -32.20
C GLU A 5 1.09 -12.48 -32.72
N GLY A 6 2.40 -12.21 -32.63
CA GLY A 6 3.00 -10.93 -33.05
C GLY A 6 3.09 -9.86 -31.96
N LEU A 7 2.65 -10.16 -30.73
CA LEU A 7 2.96 -9.31 -29.58
C LEU A 7 4.42 -9.51 -29.16
N ILE A 8 5.17 -8.43 -29.10
CA ILE A 8 6.52 -8.42 -28.55
C ILE A 8 6.38 -8.26 -27.04
N VAL A 9 6.68 -9.33 -26.29
CA VAL A 9 6.77 -9.33 -24.83
C VAL A 9 8.24 -9.55 -24.49
N ALA A 10 8.84 -8.66 -23.69
CA ALA A 10 10.22 -8.81 -23.27
C ALA A 10 10.35 -10.00 -22.29
N ASP A 11 11.38 -10.82 -22.48
CA ASP A 11 11.71 -11.87 -21.52
C ASP A 11 12.19 -11.22 -20.20
N PRO A 12 11.67 -11.65 -19.04
CA PRO A 12 12.17 -11.15 -17.76
C PRO A 12 13.63 -11.56 -17.54
N PRO A 13 14.44 -10.76 -16.82
CA PRO A 13 15.80 -11.15 -16.46
C PRO A 13 15.79 -12.43 -15.62
N PRO A 14 16.84 -13.27 -15.69
CA PRO A 14 16.90 -14.52 -14.93
C PRO A 14 16.90 -14.21 -13.42
N ALA A 15 15.82 -14.60 -12.75
CA ALA A 15 15.68 -14.50 -11.30
C ALA A 15 16.49 -15.61 -10.59
N ALA A 16 16.98 -15.33 -9.38
CA ALA A 16 17.50 -16.36 -8.48
C ALA A 16 16.42 -17.43 -8.21
N GLU A 17 16.83 -18.67 -7.90
CA GLU A 17 15.86 -19.75 -7.65
C GLU A 17 14.84 -19.33 -6.58
N PRO A 18 13.55 -19.20 -6.95
CA PRO A 18 12.56 -18.66 -6.06
C PRO A 18 12.24 -19.66 -4.95
N LEU A 19 12.01 -19.14 -3.74
CA LEU A 19 11.31 -19.88 -2.68
C LEU A 19 9.91 -20.24 -3.20
N GLU A 20 9.68 -21.52 -3.50
CA GLU A 20 8.42 -22.01 -4.05
C GLU A 20 7.44 -22.41 -2.93
N TRP A 21 6.30 -21.74 -2.87
CA TRP A 21 5.14 -22.22 -2.12
C TRP A 21 4.33 -23.19 -2.97
N ARG A 22 4.02 -24.38 -2.46
CA ARG A 22 3.21 -25.39 -3.17
C ARG A 22 1.86 -25.57 -2.51
N LEU A 23 0.80 -25.35 -3.29
CA LEU A 23 -0.56 -25.58 -2.85
C LEU A 23 -0.81 -27.10 -2.67
N GLY A 24 -1.25 -27.49 -1.47
CA GLY A 24 -1.63 -28.87 -1.16
C GLY A 24 -3.01 -29.24 -1.71
N ALA A 25 -3.42 -30.49 -1.49
CA ALA A 25 -4.79 -30.92 -1.76
C ALA A 25 -5.79 -30.17 -0.89
N TYR A 26 -6.99 -29.93 -1.43
CA TYR A 26 -8.07 -29.33 -0.67
C TYR A 26 -8.53 -30.29 0.43
N GLU A 27 -8.26 -29.91 1.68
CA GLU A 27 -8.76 -30.60 2.87
C GLU A 27 -9.85 -29.73 3.50
N PRO A 28 -11.14 -30.07 3.35
CA PRO A 28 -12.23 -29.21 3.80
C PRO A 28 -12.20 -29.07 5.32
N PRO A 29 -12.10 -27.84 5.86
CA PRO A 29 -12.19 -27.61 7.30
C PRO A 29 -13.61 -27.89 7.82
N PRO A 30 -13.78 -28.04 9.16
CA PRO A 30 -15.10 -28.19 9.78
C PRO A 30 -16.07 -27.03 9.46
N HIS A 31 -15.52 -25.82 9.25
CA HIS A 31 -16.21 -24.64 8.76
C HIS A 31 -15.31 -23.92 7.74
N GLU A 32 -15.88 -23.48 6.63
CA GLU A 32 -15.17 -22.63 5.68
C GLU A 32 -15.04 -21.23 6.29
N GLU A 33 -13.86 -20.89 6.81
CA GLU A 33 -13.57 -19.55 7.32
C GLU A 33 -13.53 -18.51 6.19
N HIS A 34 -13.14 -18.96 5.00
CA HIS A 34 -13.03 -18.17 3.79
C HIS A 34 -13.52 -19.01 2.60
N PRO A 35 -13.94 -18.39 1.48
CA PRO A 35 -14.22 -19.13 0.26
C PRO A 35 -12.95 -19.87 -0.23
N PRO A 36 -13.05 -21.13 -0.68
CA PRO A 36 -11.90 -21.93 -1.10
C PRO A 36 -11.41 -21.54 -2.50
N SER A 37 -11.06 -20.27 -2.70
CA SER A 37 -10.69 -19.66 -3.98
C SER A 37 -9.40 -20.20 -4.59
N ASP A 38 -8.52 -20.78 -3.78
CA ASP A 38 -7.26 -21.34 -4.26
C ASP A 38 -7.46 -22.68 -4.98
N TRP A 39 -8.57 -23.38 -4.69
CA TRP A 39 -8.87 -24.70 -5.23
C TRP A 39 -10.07 -24.73 -6.18
N PHE A 40 -11.01 -23.80 -6.05
CA PHE A 40 -12.25 -23.82 -6.82
C PHE A 40 -12.53 -22.51 -7.55
N VAL A 41 -13.20 -22.63 -8.69
CA VAL A 41 -14.00 -21.54 -9.28
C VAL A 41 -15.45 -21.77 -8.88
N PRO A 42 -16.14 -20.80 -8.26
CA PRO A 42 -17.51 -20.98 -7.80
C PRO A 42 -18.50 -21.00 -8.95
N ALA A 43 -19.63 -21.68 -8.74
CA ALA A 43 -20.80 -21.47 -9.60
C ALA A 43 -21.41 -20.10 -9.33
N ARG A 44 -21.75 -19.36 -10.37
CA ARG A 44 -22.25 -17.98 -10.25
C ARG A 44 -23.71 -17.89 -10.66
N ILE A 45 -24.56 -17.46 -9.73
CA ILE A 45 -25.98 -17.23 -10.00
C ILE A 45 -26.23 -15.73 -10.00
N PRO A 46 -26.36 -15.09 -11.17
CA PRO A 46 -26.73 -13.68 -11.25
C PRO A 46 -28.17 -13.51 -10.77
N GLN A 47 -28.38 -12.59 -9.85
CA GLN A 47 -29.72 -12.29 -9.33
C GLN A 47 -29.74 -10.86 -8.82
N THR A 48 -30.52 -9.99 -9.46
CA THR A 48 -30.66 -8.61 -9.02
C THR A 48 -31.90 -8.44 -8.17
N ALA A 49 -31.74 -8.05 -6.91
CA ALA A 49 -32.85 -7.77 -6.02
C ALA A 49 -32.54 -6.56 -5.14
N ARG A 50 -33.51 -5.64 -5.00
CA ARG A 50 -33.38 -4.56 -4.01
C ARG A 50 -33.65 -5.12 -2.63
N VAL A 51 -32.61 -5.11 -1.79
CA VAL A 51 -32.63 -5.74 -0.46
C VAL A 51 -32.67 -4.72 0.68
N GLY A 52 -32.57 -3.42 0.38
CA GLY A 52 -32.74 -2.32 1.33
C GLY A 52 -32.96 -0.97 0.65
N ASP A 53 -33.81 -0.13 1.24
CA ASP A 53 -34.19 1.19 0.70
C ASP A 53 -34.22 2.23 1.82
N GLY A 54 -33.38 3.26 1.72
CA GLY A 54 -33.37 4.41 2.63
C GLY A 54 -33.61 5.74 1.88
N PRO A 55 -33.60 6.89 2.55
CA PRO A 55 -33.77 8.19 1.90
C PRO A 55 -32.71 8.45 0.82
N ASP A 56 -31.43 8.25 1.15
CA ASP A 56 -30.29 8.50 0.26
C ASP A 56 -29.44 7.25 -0.04
N THR A 57 -29.89 6.08 0.41
CA THR A 57 -29.14 4.81 0.30
C THR A 57 -29.98 3.74 -0.39
N ARG A 58 -29.36 2.91 -1.24
CA ARG A 58 -29.96 1.71 -1.83
C ARG A 58 -29.02 0.52 -1.66
N LEU A 59 -29.57 -0.61 -1.22
CA LEU A 59 -28.85 -1.88 -1.14
C LEU A 59 -29.42 -2.82 -2.20
N VAL A 60 -28.55 -3.35 -3.06
CA VAL A 60 -28.94 -4.19 -4.20
C VAL A 60 -28.10 -5.46 -4.18
N LEU A 61 -28.73 -6.61 -3.97
CA LEU A 61 -28.10 -7.90 -4.20
C LEU A 61 -27.92 -8.08 -5.70
N THR A 62 -26.73 -8.49 -6.14
CA THR A 62 -26.38 -8.64 -7.57
C THR A 62 -26.14 -10.08 -7.99
N GLY A 63 -25.82 -10.97 -7.05
CA GLY A 63 -25.76 -12.39 -7.30
C GLY A 63 -25.12 -13.19 -6.16
N TRP A 64 -24.93 -14.47 -6.45
CA TRP A 64 -24.39 -15.47 -5.54
C TRP A 64 -23.18 -16.14 -6.15
N GLU A 65 -22.15 -16.36 -5.35
CA GLU A 65 -21.06 -17.27 -5.66
C GLU A 65 -21.22 -18.50 -4.78
N VAL A 66 -21.51 -19.64 -5.39
CA VAL A 66 -21.75 -20.90 -4.70
C VAL A 66 -20.51 -21.76 -4.83
N TRP A 67 -19.93 -22.06 -3.68
CA TRP A 67 -18.78 -22.93 -3.51
C TRP A 67 -19.25 -24.32 -3.10
N PRO A 68 -18.40 -25.35 -3.14
CA PRO A 68 -18.82 -26.72 -2.82
C PRO A 68 -19.49 -26.88 -1.44
N ARG A 69 -19.10 -26.05 -0.46
CA ARG A 69 -19.58 -26.13 0.93
C ARG A 69 -20.04 -24.80 1.53
N SER A 70 -19.82 -23.67 0.86
CA SER A 70 -20.14 -22.32 1.34
C SER A 70 -20.75 -21.46 0.23
N LEU A 71 -21.24 -20.27 0.56
CA LEU A 71 -21.65 -19.30 -0.46
C LEU A 71 -21.22 -17.87 -0.11
N VAL A 72 -21.10 -17.03 -1.13
CA VAL A 72 -20.89 -15.59 -0.99
C VAL A 72 -22.05 -14.85 -1.65
N ILE A 73 -22.54 -13.82 -0.97
CA ILE A 73 -23.62 -12.94 -1.42
C ILE A 73 -23.00 -11.60 -1.80
N GLY A 74 -23.18 -11.17 -3.05
CA GLY A 74 -22.75 -9.86 -3.53
C GLY A 74 -23.85 -8.81 -3.32
N ILE A 75 -23.55 -7.77 -2.53
CA ILE A 75 -24.46 -6.64 -2.28
C ILE A 75 -23.78 -5.34 -2.68
N GLU A 76 -24.40 -4.58 -3.58
CA GLU A 76 -23.98 -3.24 -3.96
C GLU A 76 -24.73 -2.20 -3.11
N VAL A 77 -23.97 -1.26 -2.59
CA VAL A 77 -24.40 -0.16 -1.72
C VAL A 77 -24.25 1.14 -2.50
N PHE A 78 -25.37 1.75 -2.86
CA PHE A 78 -25.41 3.05 -3.52
C PHE A 78 -25.80 4.13 -2.52
N ARG A 79 -25.05 5.24 -2.50
CA ARG A 79 -25.32 6.41 -1.67
C ARG A 79 -25.39 7.67 -2.52
N ARG A 80 -26.35 8.55 -2.23
CA ARG A 80 -26.45 9.87 -2.87
C ARG A 80 -25.77 10.97 -2.05
N ARG A 81 -25.63 10.78 -0.74
CA ARG A 81 -24.99 11.72 0.19
C ARG A 81 -24.02 10.97 1.10
N VAL A 82 -22.83 11.56 1.31
CA VAL A 82 -21.80 11.04 2.21
C VAL A 82 -21.25 12.21 3.01
N ALA A 83 -21.27 12.11 4.33
CA ALA A 83 -20.73 13.13 5.22
C ALA A 83 -19.19 13.06 5.26
N ARG A 84 -18.52 14.21 5.38
CA ARG A 84 -17.05 14.35 5.28
C ARG A 84 -16.28 13.61 6.38
N ASP A 85 -16.91 13.41 7.53
CA ASP A 85 -16.49 12.66 8.71
C ASP A 85 -16.81 11.15 8.62
N GLY A 86 -17.67 10.74 7.68
CA GLY A 86 -18.16 9.38 7.47
C GLY A 86 -17.39 8.56 6.43
N LEU A 87 -16.11 8.85 6.18
CA LEU A 87 -15.26 8.12 5.21
C LEU A 87 -15.01 6.64 5.55
N ARG A 88 -15.58 6.12 6.65
CA ARG A 88 -15.53 4.69 6.98
C ARG A 88 -16.47 3.92 6.04
N GLY A 89 -15.93 2.87 5.41
CA GLY A 89 -16.73 1.94 4.61
C GLY A 89 -17.83 1.24 5.43
N PRO A 90 -18.88 0.70 4.79
CA PRO A 90 -20.04 0.08 5.43
C PRO A 90 -19.70 -1.22 6.16
N VAL A 91 -18.57 -1.83 5.83
CA VAL A 91 -18.09 -3.06 6.46
C VAL A 91 -17.09 -2.70 7.54
N HIS A 92 -17.51 -2.85 8.80
CA HIS A 92 -16.63 -2.77 9.98
C HIS A 92 -16.70 -4.12 10.70
N PRO A 93 -15.59 -4.68 11.21
CA PRO A 93 -15.58 -5.98 11.91
C PRO A 93 -16.45 -6.02 13.17
N ARG A 94 -16.92 -4.86 13.66
CA ARG A 94 -17.97 -4.71 14.66
C ARG A 94 -18.80 -3.49 14.29
N PRO A 95 -19.91 -3.62 13.56
CA PRO A 95 -20.80 -2.48 13.33
C PRO A 95 -21.37 -2.05 14.68
N GLY A 96 -21.28 -0.75 15.00
CA GLY A 96 -21.96 -0.18 16.18
C GLY A 96 -23.48 -0.36 16.06
N ALA A 97 -24.22 0.03 17.11
CA ALA A 97 -25.69 -0.14 17.16
C ALA A 97 -26.43 0.39 15.91
N ASP A 98 -25.87 1.40 15.24
CA ASP A 98 -26.44 2.08 14.09
C ASP A 98 -25.82 1.68 12.72
N GLY A 99 -24.93 0.68 12.69
CA GLY A 99 -24.22 0.25 11.48
C GLY A 99 -25.05 -0.59 10.50
N LEU A 100 -24.54 -0.79 9.29
CA LEU A 100 -25.13 -1.72 8.32
C LEU A 100 -25.03 -3.16 8.85
N ARG A 101 -26.16 -3.86 8.90
CA ARG A 101 -26.24 -5.22 9.42
C ARG A 101 -27.04 -6.15 8.50
N PHE A 102 -26.63 -7.41 8.49
CA PHE A 102 -27.26 -8.46 7.71
C PHE A 102 -27.59 -9.66 8.59
N GLY A 103 -28.70 -10.32 8.29
CA GLY A 103 -29.09 -11.59 8.87
C GLY A 103 -29.64 -12.53 7.82
N LEU A 104 -29.45 -13.83 8.02
CA LEU A 104 -30.11 -14.88 7.27
C LEU A 104 -30.95 -15.73 8.21
N LEU A 105 -32.18 -16.05 7.80
CA LEU A 105 -32.98 -17.11 8.41
C LEU A 105 -33.07 -18.25 7.39
N LEU A 106 -32.55 -19.40 7.79
CA LEU A 106 -32.49 -20.63 6.99
C LEU A 106 -33.81 -21.41 7.09
N ALA A 107 -34.11 -22.26 6.10
CA ALA A 107 -35.33 -23.06 6.07
C ALA A 107 -35.51 -24.01 7.28
N ASP A 108 -34.42 -24.40 7.93
CA ASP A 108 -34.43 -25.22 9.15
C ASP A 108 -34.61 -24.41 10.44
N GLY A 109 -34.87 -23.10 10.33
CA GLY A 109 -35.11 -22.19 11.44
C GLY A 109 -33.85 -21.62 12.08
N ARG A 110 -32.64 -22.00 11.63
CA ARG A 110 -31.40 -21.39 12.12
C ARG A 110 -31.30 -19.94 11.64
N ARG A 111 -30.95 -19.04 12.56
CA ARG A 111 -30.65 -17.63 12.29
C ARG A 111 -29.16 -17.38 12.43
N VAL A 112 -28.58 -16.67 11.47
CA VAL A 112 -27.19 -16.19 11.49
C VAL A 112 -27.13 -14.71 11.16
N THR A 113 -26.25 -13.96 11.79
CA THR A 113 -26.14 -12.51 11.59
C THR A 113 -24.69 -12.06 11.55
N THR A 114 -24.43 -10.93 10.89
CA THR A 114 -23.11 -10.25 10.93
C THR A 114 -22.80 -9.63 12.29
N LEU A 115 -23.71 -9.73 13.27
CA LEU A 115 -23.52 -9.28 14.65
C LEU A 115 -23.12 -10.42 15.58
N ASP A 116 -23.17 -11.67 15.11
CA ASP A 116 -22.82 -12.82 15.91
C ASP A 116 -21.31 -12.76 16.19
N GLY A 117 -20.91 -12.51 17.43
CA GLY A 117 -19.50 -12.44 17.82
C GLY A 117 -18.83 -13.82 17.71
N THR A 118 -17.56 -13.86 17.32
CA THR A 118 -16.72 -15.05 17.48
C THR A 118 -16.48 -15.26 18.99
N ALA A 119 -17.24 -16.14 19.63
CA ALA A 119 -17.02 -16.48 21.03
C ALA A 119 -15.63 -17.12 21.19
N TRP A 120 -14.75 -16.50 21.97
CA TRP A 120 -13.48 -17.07 22.36
C TRP A 120 -13.47 -17.37 23.88
N PRO A 121 -13.05 -18.58 24.30
CA PRO A 121 -12.70 -19.72 23.46
C PRO A 121 -13.94 -20.35 22.80
N ALA A 122 -13.77 -21.00 21.64
CA ALA A 122 -14.85 -21.72 20.98
C ALA A 122 -15.48 -22.73 21.96
N PRO A 123 -16.80 -22.77 22.14
CA PRO A 123 -17.42 -23.72 23.06
C PRO A 123 -17.11 -25.16 22.61
N PRO A 124 -16.83 -26.09 23.55
CA PRO A 124 -16.58 -27.48 23.20
C PRO A 124 -17.77 -28.06 22.43
N THR A 125 -17.50 -28.70 21.29
CA THR A 125 -18.50 -29.30 20.41
C THR A 125 -19.21 -30.47 21.10
N THR A 126 -20.26 -30.18 21.86
CA THR A 126 -21.15 -31.19 22.42
C THR A 126 -22.25 -31.50 21.40
N GLY A 127 -22.06 -32.57 20.61
CA GLY A 127 -23.11 -33.40 20.00
C GLY A 127 -24.01 -32.79 18.91
N ALA A 128 -24.08 -31.48 18.76
CA ALA A 128 -24.71 -30.80 17.63
C ALA A 128 -23.59 -30.28 16.69
N GLY A 129 -23.67 -30.57 15.40
CA GLY A 129 -22.67 -30.14 14.42
C GLY A 129 -22.42 -28.62 14.44
N PRO A 130 -21.29 -28.16 13.86
CA PRO A 130 -20.87 -26.76 13.92
C PRO A 130 -21.94 -25.81 13.36
N ARG A 131 -22.17 -24.68 14.03
CA ARG A 131 -23.16 -23.67 13.62
C ARG A 131 -22.65 -22.88 12.40
N PRO A 132 -23.54 -22.52 11.44
CA PRO A 132 -23.18 -21.65 10.32
C PRO A 132 -22.81 -20.26 10.83
N VAL A 133 -21.87 -19.61 10.15
CA VAL A 133 -21.36 -18.26 10.47
C VAL A 133 -21.54 -17.38 9.23
N LEU A 134 -21.99 -16.15 9.44
CA LEU A 134 -22.14 -15.14 8.39
C LEU A 134 -21.13 -14.02 8.60
N THR A 135 -20.14 -13.93 7.72
CA THR A 135 -19.03 -12.97 7.83
C THR A 135 -19.04 -12.00 6.67
N ALA A 136 -18.87 -10.70 6.95
CA ALA A 136 -18.65 -9.70 5.92
C ALA A 136 -17.16 -9.69 5.53
N LEU A 137 -16.83 -10.17 4.32
CA LEU A 137 -15.45 -10.34 3.83
C LEU A 137 -14.80 -9.03 3.33
N GLY A 138 -15.34 -7.88 3.74
CA GLY A 138 -14.97 -6.59 3.18
C GLY A 138 -15.64 -6.30 1.83
N GLY A 139 -15.24 -5.18 1.24
CA GLY A 139 -15.95 -4.57 0.13
C GLY A 139 -15.06 -3.64 -0.69
N SER A 140 -15.20 -3.66 -2.01
CA SER A 140 -14.49 -2.76 -2.93
C SER A 140 -15.39 -1.64 -3.40
N GLY A 141 -14.93 -0.38 -3.41
CA GLY A 141 -15.66 0.71 -4.06
C GLY A 141 -15.27 2.10 -3.57
N GLY A 142 -15.88 3.11 -4.18
CA GLY A 142 -15.62 4.51 -3.91
C GLY A 142 -16.64 5.14 -2.97
N THR A 143 -16.60 6.46 -2.85
CA THR A 143 -17.44 7.22 -1.91
C THR A 143 -18.94 6.97 -2.09
N PHE A 144 -19.44 6.96 -3.32
CA PHE A 144 -20.89 6.87 -3.60
C PHE A 144 -21.40 5.46 -3.93
N HIS A 145 -20.48 4.51 -4.16
CA HIS A 145 -20.83 3.15 -4.56
C HIS A 145 -19.82 2.16 -4.00
N GLN A 146 -20.28 1.18 -3.23
CA GLN A 146 -19.45 0.17 -2.58
C GLN A 146 -20.07 -1.21 -2.69
N ARG A 147 -19.23 -2.19 -2.98
CA ARG A 147 -19.58 -3.60 -2.92
C ARG A 147 -19.40 -4.13 -1.51
N VAL A 148 -20.24 -5.05 -1.07
CA VAL A 148 -20.14 -5.79 0.20
C VAL A 148 -20.33 -7.26 -0.11
N ASN A 149 -19.37 -8.08 0.30
CA ASN A 149 -19.45 -9.53 0.14
C ASN A 149 -19.75 -10.18 1.49
N LEU A 150 -20.84 -10.95 1.56
CA LEU A 150 -21.21 -11.72 2.76
C LEU A 150 -20.95 -13.19 2.52
N HIS A 151 -20.12 -13.82 3.33
CA HIS A 151 -19.81 -15.24 3.25
C HIS A 151 -20.56 -16.01 4.32
N LEU A 152 -21.29 -17.03 3.88
CA LEU A 152 -21.92 -18.00 4.74
C LEU A 152 -21.08 -19.27 4.72
N SER A 153 -20.54 -19.66 5.88
CA SER A 153 -19.58 -20.77 6.03
C SER A 153 -20.13 -22.16 5.70
N GLN A 154 -21.44 -22.27 5.45
CA GLN A 154 -22.13 -23.52 5.08
C GLN A 154 -23.22 -23.25 4.03
N LEU A 155 -23.48 -24.21 3.15
CA LEU A 155 -24.63 -24.10 2.24
C LEU A 155 -25.97 -24.08 3.02
N PRO A 156 -26.91 -23.18 2.67
CA PRO A 156 -28.23 -23.11 3.28
C PRO A 156 -29.04 -24.39 2.96
N PRO A 157 -29.86 -24.92 3.87
CA PRO A 157 -30.74 -26.08 3.60
C PRO A 157 -31.72 -25.78 2.45
N ASP A 158 -32.25 -26.82 1.82
CA ASP A 158 -33.27 -26.67 0.78
C ASP A 158 -34.51 -25.96 1.33
N GLY A 159 -35.13 -25.12 0.49
CA GLY A 159 -36.29 -24.33 0.85
C GLY A 159 -36.01 -22.83 0.96
N GLU A 160 -36.80 -22.15 1.80
CA GLU A 160 -36.81 -20.69 1.90
C GLU A 160 -35.57 -20.16 2.64
N LEU A 161 -34.90 -19.17 2.04
CA LEU A 161 -33.83 -18.39 2.64
C LEU A 161 -34.25 -16.92 2.72
N LEU A 162 -34.37 -16.40 3.94
CA LEU A 162 -34.73 -15.01 4.16
C LEU A 162 -33.48 -14.18 4.47
N LEU A 163 -33.16 -13.22 3.61
CA LEU A 163 -32.18 -12.17 3.87
C LEU A 163 -32.85 -10.98 4.55
N VAL A 164 -32.30 -10.58 5.69
CA VAL A 164 -32.71 -9.41 6.45
C VAL A 164 -31.59 -8.38 6.39
N THR A 165 -31.90 -7.15 5.97
CA THR A 165 -30.94 -6.04 5.95
C THR A 165 -31.47 -4.85 6.72
N GLU A 166 -30.60 -4.10 7.37
CA GLU A 166 -30.96 -2.87 8.07
C GLU A 166 -29.76 -1.94 8.18
N TRP A 167 -29.98 -0.63 8.11
CA TRP A 167 -28.95 0.37 8.36
C TRP A 167 -29.53 1.61 9.05
N PRO A 168 -29.56 1.62 10.40
CA PRO A 168 -30.18 2.71 11.16
C PRO A 168 -29.57 4.08 10.87
N ALA A 169 -28.23 4.20 10.83
CA ALA A 169 -27.54 5.48 10.56
C ALA A 169 -27.85 6.09 9.18
N GLN A 170 -28.27 5.28 8.22
CA GLN A 170 -28.65 5.73 6.87
C GLN A 170 -30.16 5.73 6.64
N GLY A 171 -30.96 5.48 7.69
CA GLY A 171 -32.41 5.43 7.62
C GLY A 171 -32.95 4.29 6.75
N VAL A 172 -32.20 3.19 6.60
CA VAL A 172 -32.67 1.98 5.92
C VAL A 172 -33.38 1.10 6.97
N PRO A 173 -34.70 0.91 6.90
CA PRO A 173 -35.43 0.09 7.86
C PRO A 173 -35.15 -1.40 7.63
N GLU A 174 -35.50 -2.23 8.62
CA GLU A 174 -35.42 -3.68 8.49
C GLU A 174 -36.19 -4.15 7.24
N THR A 175 -35.45 -4.65 6.26
CA THR A 175 -35.96 -5.09 4.97
C THR A 175 -35.75 -6.58 4.85
N ARG A 176 -36.82 -7.31 4.51
CA ARG A 176 -36.83 -8.77 4.41
C ARG A 176 -37.01 -9.18 2.95
N THR A 177 -36.11 -10.00 2.44
CA THR A 177 -36.15 -10.49 1.05
C THR A 177 -36.00 -12.00 1.03
N VAL A 178 -36.96 -12.68 0.41
CA VAL A 178 -37.03 -14.14 0.33
C VAL A 178 -36.34 -14.64 -0.93
N PHE A 179 -35.53 -15.70 -0.78
CA PHE A 179 -34.82 -16.40 -1.84
C PHE A 179 -35.07 -17.91 -1.72
N ASP A 180 -34.89 -18.64 -2.82
CA ASP A 180 -34.95 -20.10 -2.84
C ASP A 180 -33.53 -20.69 -2.74
N ALA A 181 -33.21 -21.26 -1.58
CA ALA A 181 -31.93 -21.88 -1.32
C ALA A 181 -31.74 -23.22 -2.04
N THR A 182 -32.81 -23.85 -2.52
CA THR A 182 -32.74 -25.13 -3.25
C THR A 182 -31.88 -24.97 -4.51
N ARG A 183 -32.07 -23.87 -5.24
CA ARG A 183 -31.27 -23.55 -6.43
C ARG A 183 -29.82 -23.21 -6.07
N LEU A 184 -29.60 -22.52 -4.96
CA LEU A 184 -28.25 -22.20 -4.48
C LEU A 184 -27.48 -23.47 -4.11
N ARG A 185 -28.11 -24.40 -3.37
CA ARG A 185 -27.50 -25.66 -2.99
C ARG A 185 -27.19 -26.55 -4.20
N ALA A 186 -28.10 -26.63 -5.17
CA ALA A 186 -27.88 -27.41 -6.39
C ALA A 186 -26.66 -26.91 -7.18
N ALA A 187 -26.48 -25.59 -7.28
CA ALA A 187 -25.35 -24.99 -8.00
C ALA A 187 -23.98 -25.27 -7.37
N ALA A 188 -23.91 -25.73 -6.12
CA ALA A 188 -22.64 -26.09 -5.50
C ALA A 188 -21.93 -27.22 -6.25
N ALA A 189 -22.69 -28.09 -6.94
CA ALA A 189 -22.16 -29.15 -7.78
C ALA A 189 -21.57 -28.64 -9.11
N GLU A 190 -21.85 -27.39 -9.48
CA GLU A 190 -21.30 -26.73 -10.69
C GLU A 190 -19.98 -26.00 -10.40
N ALA A 191 -19.55 -25.93 -9.13
CA ALA A 191 -18.25 -25.39 -8.77
C ALA A 191 -17.14 -26.28 -9.35
N VAL A 192 -16.16 -25.64 -10.01
CA VAL A 192 -15.10 -26.33 -10.74
C VAL A 192 -13.85 -26.38 -9.88
N GLU A 193 -13.38 -27.57 -9.53
CA GLU A 193 -12.06 -27.76 -8.93
C GLU A 193 -10.98 -27.46 -9.98
N VAL A 194 -10.13 -26.48 -9.70
CA VAL A 194 -9.09 -25.99 -10.62
C VAL A 194 -7.92 -26.97 -10.70
N TRP A 195 -7.60 -27.62 -9.58
CA TRP A 195 -6.44 -28.49 -9.43
C TRP A 195 -6.85 -29.90 -8.96
N PRO A 196 -7.45 -30.74 -9.81
CA PRO A 196 -7.81 -32.10 -9.43
C PRO A 196 -6.56 -32.99 -9.29
N GLY A 197 -6.43 -33.69 -8.16
CA GLY A 197 -5.41 -34.73 -7.93
C GLY A 197 -4.02 -34.34 -7.36
N PRO A 198 -3.79 -33.20 -6.67
CA PRO A 198 -2.53 -32.98 -5.95
C PRO A 198 -2.35 -34.06 -4.88
N ARG A 199 -1.15 -34.67 -4.81
CA ARG A 199 -0.82 -35.63 -3.74
C ARG A 199 -0.79 -34.88 -2.41
N PRO A 200 -1.33 -35.45 -1.31
CA PRO A 200 -1.10 -34.89 0.01
C PRO A 200 0.41 -34.87 0.28
N PRO A 201 0.94 -33.79 0.89
CA PRO A 201 2.36 -33.70 1.19
C PRO A 201 2.76 -34.90 2.06
N SER A 202 3.89 -35.53 1.73
CA SER A 202 4.42 -36.65 2.50
C SER A 202 4.60 -36.24 3.95
N ALA A 203 4.10 -37.05 4.89
CA ALA A 203 4.26 -36.82 6.32
C ALA A 203 5.76 -36.69 6.65
N GLY A 204 6.22 -35.47 6.93
CA GLY A 204 7.61 -35.16 7.27
C GLY A 204 8.24 -33.96 6.59
N ALA A 205 7.61 -33.34 5.58
CA ALA A 205 8.04 -32.03 5.06
C ALA A 205 7.44 -30.91 5.91
N ASP A 206 8.25 -29.89 6.23
CA ASP A 206 7.95 -28.80 7.15
C ASP A 206 6.53 -28.25 6.99
N ARG A 207 5.72 -28.43 8.02
CA ARG A 207 4.38 -27.83 8.14
C ARG A 207 4.53 -26.37 8.56
N GLU A 208 5.10 -25.53 7.70
CA GLU A 208 4.92 -24.09 7.82
C GLU A 208 3.51 -23.74 7.36
N ARG A 209 2.56 -23.69 8.30
CA ARG A 209 1.24 -23.11 8.08
C ARG A 209 1.35 -21.59 8.02
N GLY A 210 1.81 -21.06 6.90
CA GLY A 210 1.57 -19.68 6.52
C GLY A 210 0.24 -19.63 5.78
N THR A 211 -0.80 -19.05 6.39
CA THR A 211 -2.01 -18.69 5.65
C THR A 211 -1.72 -17.38 4.92
N PRO A 212 -1.56 -17.34 3.58
CA PRO A 212 -1.51 -16.06 2.89
C PRO A 212 -2.84 -15.31 3.15
N PRO A 213 -2.82 -13.96 3.20
CA PRO A 213 -4.05 -13.19 3.34
C PRO A 213 -4.99 -13.50 2.15
N PRO A 214 -6.32 -13.57 2.37
CA PRO A 214 -7.25 -13.93 1.30
C PRO A 214 -7.18 -12.91 0.16
N SER A 215 -7.10 -13.40 -1.08
CA SER A 215 -7.16 -12.58 -2.28
C SER A 215 -8.55 -11.95 -2.45
N SER A 216 -8.64 -10.63 -2.40
CA SER A 216 -9.90 -9.90 -2.58
C SER A 216 -10.15 -9.53 -4.04
N HIS A 217 -10.72 -10.41 -4.86
CA HIS A 217 -11.19 -10.11 -6.24
C HIS A 217 -12.38 -11.05 -6.60
N ALA A 218 -13.38 -10.77 -7.44
CA ALA A 218 -13.86 -9.61 -8.21
C ALA A 218 -15.28 -9.95 -8.73
N LEU A 219 -16.21 -8.99 -8.76
CA LEU A 219 -17.38 -9.06 -9.66
C LEU A 219 -17.20 -8.10 -10.83
N ALA A 220 -17.08 -8.67 -12.02
CA ALA A 220 -17.14 -8.00 -13.30
C ALA A 220 -18.56 -7.47 -13.57
N VAL A 221 -18.64 -6.33 -14.27
CA VAL A 221 -19.88 -5.72 -14.77
C VAL A 221 -20.55 -6.66 -15.79
N PRO A 222 -21.89 -6.79 -15.84
CA PRO A 222 -22.56 -7.60 -16.86
C PRO A 222 -22.28 -7.03 -18.27
N ARG A 223 -21.83 -7.89 -19.18
CA ARG A 223 -21.86 -7.60 -20.63
C ARG A 223 -23.33 -7.65 -21.11
N PRO A 224 -23.82 -6.67 -21.88
CA PRO A 224 -25.07 -6.82 -22.62
C PRO A 224 -24.93 -7.91 -23.69
N GLU A 225 -26.07 -8.45 -24.14
CA GLU A 225 -26.22 -9.58 -25.06
C GLU A 225 -25.21 -9.62 -26.23
N PRO A 226 -24.83 -10.83 -26.70
CA PRO A 226 -23.87 -10.96 -27.78
C PRO A 226 -24.44 -10.32 -29.05
N ARG A 227 -23.86 -9.16 -29.44
CA ARG A 227 -23.94 -8.70 -30.83
C ARG A 227 -23.35 -9.79 -31.72
N PRO A 228 -23.82 -9.94 -32.98
CA PRO A 228 -23.19 -10.83 -33.94
C PRO A 228 -21.68 -10.58 -33.90
N THR A 229 -20.92 -11.67 -33.76
CA THR A 229 -19.46 -11.62 -33.69
C THR A 229 -18.96 -10.77 -34.85
N PRO A 230 -18.31 -9.61 -34.58
CA PRO A 230 -17.54 -8.99 -35.63
C PRO A 230 -16.55 -10.05 -36.12
N SER A 231 -16.35 -10.14 -37.43
CA SER A 231 -15.18 -10.83 -37.97
C SER A 231 -13.97 -10.49 -37.10
N PRO A 232 -13.07 -11.46 -36.81
CA PRO A 232 -11.88 -11.17 -36.01
C PRO A 232 -11.26 -9.89 -36.56
N PRO A 233 -11.01 -8.87 -35.72
CA PRO A 233 -10.41 -7.65 -36.22
C PRO A 233 -9.16 -8.09 -36.99
N GLY A 234 -8.98 -7.55 -38.19
CA GLY A 234 -7.68 -7.63 -38.84
C GLY A 234 -6.60 -7.14 -37.86
N PRO A 235 -5.31 -7.44 -38.09
CA PRO A 235 -4.23 -7.02 -37.20
C PRO A 235 -4.48 -5.57 -36.77
N GLU A 236 -4.63 -5.37 -35.46
CA GLU A 236 -5.04 -4.08 -34.89
C GLU A 236 -4.07 -3.03 -35.45
N ALA A 237 -4.60 -2.09 -36.23
CA ALA A 237 -3.76 -1.10 -36.88
C ALA A 237 -2.91 -0.42 -35.79
N PRO A 238 -1.61 -0.21 -36.03
CA PRO A 238 -0.75 0.37 -35.02
C PRO A 238 -1.35 1.73 -34.60
N ARG A 239 -1.52 1.93 -33.30
CA ARG A 239 -2.18 3.13 -32.77
C ARG A 239 -1.32 4.35 -33.05
N ALA A 240 -1.94 5.38 -33.59
CA ALA A 240 -1.32 6.66 -33.92
C ALA A 240 -1.39 7.68 -32.76
N ASP A 241 -1.42 7.19 -31.52
CA ASP A 241 -1.48 7.99 -30.29
C ASP A 241 -0.62 7.37 -29.20
N TRP A 242 -0.45 8.08 -28.09
CA TRP A 242 0.27 7.61 -26.90
C TRP A 242 -0.66 7.10 -25.79
N GLN A 243 -1.97 7.00 -26.04
CA GLN A 243 -2.93 6.66 -25.00
C GLN A 243 -2.76 5.22 -24.53
N GLY A 244 -2.80 5.04 -23.22
CA GLY A 244 -2.66 3.74 -22.56
C GLY A 244 -1.23 3.23 -22.48
N MET A 245 -0.23 4.09 -22.73
CA MET A 245 1.17 3.80 -22.45
C MET A 245 1.38 3.69 -20.93
N GLY A 246 1.47 2.46 -20.44
CA GLY A 246 1.86 2.17 -19.05
C GLY A 246 3.34 2.46 -18.80
N TYR A 247 3.76 2.36 -17.53
CA TYR A 247 5.15 2.59 -17.10
C TYR A 247 6.17 1.80 -17.93
N GLU A 248 5.91 0.51 -18.16
CA GLU A 248 6.81 -0.36 -18.94
C GLU A 248 6.81 -0.04 -20.44
N GLY A 249 5.71 0.49 -20.98
CA GLY A 249 5.59 0.79 -22.41
C GLY A 249 6.55 1.90 -22.86
N TRP A 250 6.83 2.87 -21.99
CA TRP A 250 7.81 3.93 -22.27
C TRP A 250 9.25 3.41 -22.32
N GLY A 251 9.51 2.24 -21.76
CA GLY A 251 10.80 1.56 -21.78
C GLY A 251 11.07 0.72 -23.03
N ASP A 252 10.09 0.54 -23.94
CA ASP A 252 10.20 -0.34 -25.11
C ASP A 252 10.46 0.46 -26.42
N PRO A 253 11.70 0.48 -26.95
CA PRO A 253 12.03 1.20 -28.18
C PRO A 253 11.30 0.68 -29.43
N GLY A 254 10.88 -0.59 -29.43
CA GLY A 254 10.08 -1.18 -30.51
C GLY A 254 8.69 -0.59 -30.53
N LEU A 255 8.03 -0.53 -29.37
CA LEU A 255 6.72 0.08 -29.22
C LEU A 255 6.73 1.57 -29.58
N ILE A 256 7.71 2.33 -29.08
CA ILE A 256 7.87 3.76 -29.38
C ILE A 256 7.99 4.00 -30.89
N ARG A 257 8.87 3.27 -31.57
CA ARG A 257 9.02 3.37 -33.04
C ARG A 257 7.75 2.99 -33.78
N SER A 258 7.03 1.97 -33.31
CA SER A 258 5.75 1.58 -33.90
C SER A 258 4.69 2.67 -33.77
N ARG A 259 4.62 3.38 -32.64
CA ARG A 259 3.67 4.49 -32.43
C ARG A 259 4.03 5.70 -33.30
N LEU A 260 5.30 6.05 -33.36
CA LEU A 260 5.80 7.12 -34.25
C LEU A 260 5.52 6.80 -35.73
N ALA A 261 5.81 5.58 -36.17
CA ALA A 261 5.55 5.15 -37.55
C ALA A 261 4.05 5.14 -37.90
N ALA A 262 3.18 4.95 -36.92
CA ALA A 262 1.73 5.06 -37.08
C ALA A 262 1.22 6.51 -37.10
N GLY A 263 2.06 7.50 -36.77
CA GLY A 263 1.72 8.92 -36.78
C GLY A 263 1.41 9.51 -35.41
N ALA A 264 1.83 8.87 -34.30
CA ALA A 264 1.73 9.48 -32.98
C ALA A 264 2.51 10.79 -32.90
N ASP A 265 1.90 11.83 -32.35
CA ASP A 265 2.49 13.17 -32.26
C ASP A 265 3.65 13.16 -31.25
N PRO A 266 4.92 13.37 -31.66
CA PRO A 266 6.05 13.42 -30.73
C PRO A 266 5.97 14.57 -29.72
N GLN A 267 5.12 15.57 -29.97
CA GLN A 267 4.91 16.76 -29.14
C GLN A 267 3.55 16.76 -28.43
N ASP A 268 2.93 15.59 -28.26
CA ASP A 268 1.63 15.48 -27.60
C ASP A 268 1.65 16.18 -26.22
N PRO A 269 0.81 17.22 -26.02
CA PRO A 269 0.86 18.05 -24.82
C PRO A 269 0.31 17.35 -23.58
N VAL A 270 -0.48 16.28 -23.76
CA VAL A 270 -1.09 15.50 -22.69
C VAL A 270 -0.13 14.43 -22.21
N GLU A 271 0.39 13.63 -23.13
CA GLU A 271 1.22 12.47 -22.78
C GLU A 271 2.68 12.84 -22.57
N ARG A 272 3.13 13.96 -23.17
CA ARG A 272 4.48 14.53 -23.08
C ARG A 272 5.56 13.46 -23.30
N PRO A 273 5.62 12.87 -24.51
CA PRO A 273 6.39 11.66 -24.75
C PRO A 273 7.88 11.84 -24.43
N LEU A 274 8.46 13.01 -24.71
CA LEU A 274 9.87 13.28 -24.45
C LEU A 274 10.19 13.35 -22.94
N HIS A 275 9.30 13.90 -22.11
CA HIS A 275 9.43 13.88 -20.66
C HIS A 275 9.39 12.46 -20.10
N ARG A 276 8.48 11.62 -20.62
CA ARG A 276 8.33 10.22 -20.21
C ARG A 276 9.57 9.40 -20.60
N LEU A 277 10.01 9.52 -21.84
CA LEU A 277 11.21 8.83 -22.34
C LEU A 277 12.47 9.29 -21.60
N ALA A 278 12.61 10.58 -21.31
CA ALA A 278 13.76 11.08 -20.58
C ALA A 278 13.95 10.40 -19.22
N GLY A 279 12.86 10.13 -18.49
CA GLY A 279 12.92 9.41 -17.21
C GLY A 279 12.98 7.89 -17.34
N GLN A 280 12.29 7.29 -18.32
CA GLN A 280 11.98 5.85 -18.32
C GLN A 280 12.50 5.10 -19.56
N GLY A 281 12.59 5.77 -20.70
CA GLY A 281 12.94 5.17 -21.98
C GLY A 281 14.42 4.89 -22.18
N ALA A 282 14.73 4.22 -23.29
CA ALA A 282 16.09 4.00 -23.75
C ALA A 282 16.66 5.26 -24.42
N GLU A 283 17.99 5.40 -24.37
CA GLU A 283 18.73 6.53 -24.94
C GLU A 283 18.36 6.74 -26.42
N GLU A 284 18.26 5.67 -27.20
CA GLU A 284 17.99 5.76 -28.63
C GLU A 284 16.59 6.32 -28.91
N SER A 285 15.60 5.96 -28.09
CA SER A 285 14.24 6.49 -28.19
C SER A 285 14.17 7.96 -27.80
N VAL A 286 14.93 8.36 -26.77
CA VAL A 286 15.08 9.78 -26.39
C VAL A 286 15.72 10.57 -27.53
N ALA A 287 16.83 10.07 -28.09
CA ALA A 287 17.54 10.72 -29.18
C ALA A 287 16.71 10.79 -30.47
N GLU A 288 15.92 9.76 -30.78
CA GLU A 288 14.97 9.77 -31.90
C GLU A 288 13.91 10.84 -31.71
N LEU A 289 13.23 10.85 -30.57
CA LEU A 289 12.14 11.78 -30.32
C LEU A 289 12.63 13.23 -30.20
N ALA A 290 13.80 13.45 -29.59
CA ALA A 290 14.41 14.78 -29.49
C ALA A 290 14.69 15.43 -30.85
N ARG A 291 14.91 14.65 -31.92
CA ARG A 291 15.06 15.17 -33.29
C ARG A 291 13.73 15.51 -33.96
N LEU A 292 12.62 14.96 -33.45
CA LEU A 292 11.28 15.14 -34.01
C LEU A 292 10.52 16.30 -33.37
N VAL A 293 10.92 16.75 -32.18
CA VAL A 293 10.30 17.89 -31.50
C VAL A 293 10.90 19.21 -31.97
N THR A 294 10.10 20.28 -31.92
CA THR A 294 10.57 21.63 -32.26
C THR A 294 11.24 22.35 -31.10
N ASP A 295 10.87 22.00 -29.87
CA ASP A 295 11.44 22.52 -28.63
C ASP A 295 11.78 21.37 -27.68
N VAL A 296 13.07 21.09 -27.51
CA VAL A 296 13.58 20.05 -26.60
C VAL A 296 13.45 20.46 -25.13
N ASP A 297 13.28 21.75 -24.85
CA ASP A 297 13.17 22.34 -23.51
C ASP A 297 11.73 22.69 -23.12
N ALA A 298 10.75 22.19 -23.88
CA ALA A 298 9.34 22.34 -23.56
C ALA A 298 9.06 21.86 -22.12
N VAL A 299 8.34 22.66 -21.33
CA VAL A 299 8.11 22.37 -19.92
C VAL A 299 6.80 21.62 -19.68
N ASP A 300 6.78 20.73 -18.69
CA ASP A 300 5.57 20.08 -18.18
C ASP A 300 4.72 21.02 -17.30
N GLU A 301 3.60 20.51 -16.77
CA GLU A 301 2.68 21.28 -15.92
C GLU A 301 3.35 21.74 -14.61
N GLU A 302 4.38 21.03 -14.17
CA GLU A 302 5.22 21.38 -13.02
C GLU A 302 6.43 22.25 -13.40
N GLY A 303 6.52 22.71 -14.65
CA GLY A 303 7.60 23.56 -15.14
C GLY A 303 8.91 22.83 -15.42
N ARG A 304 8.92 21.49 -15.47
CA ARG A 304 10.11 20.67 -15.66
C ARG A 304 10.36 20.37 -17.14
N THR A 305 11.63 20.41 -17.55
CA THR A 305 12.04 20.02 -18.91
C THR A 305 12.24 18.51 -19.03
N PRO A 306 12.34 17.93 -20.22
CA PRO A 306 12.77 16.54 -20.37
C PRO A 306 14.13 16.28 -19.70
N LEU A 307 15.08 17.23 -19.81
CA LEU A 307 16.38 17.10 -19.15
C LEU A 307 16.25 17.06 -17.62
N TRP A 308 15.30 17.81 -17.04
CA TRP A 308 14.96 17.69 -15.62
C TRP A 308 14.52 16.26 -15.27
N GLN A 309 13.66 15.65 -16.08
CA GLN A 309 13.17 14.29 -15.85
C GLN A 309 14.30 13.26 -15.90
N ALA A 310 15.22 13.37 -16.87
CA ALA A 310 16.40 12.50 -16.94
C ALA A 310 17.30 12.65 -15.70
N VAL A 311 17.57 13.89 -15.27
CA VAL A 311 18.37 14.16 -14.06
C VAL A 311 17.69 13.63 -12.80
N ALA A 312 16.39 13.86 -12.66
CA ALA A 312 15.59 13.41 -11.54
C ALA A 312 15.56 11.87 -11.43
N HIS A 313 15.55 11.15 -12.56
CA HIS A 313 15.60 9.69 -12.59
C HIS A 313 17.03 9.11 -12.60
N GLY A 314 18.06 9.97 -12.57
CA GLY A 314 19.46 9.52 -12.63
C GLY A 314 19.86 8.87 -13.96
N ARG A 315 19.16 9.17 -15.06
CA ARG A 315 19.39 8.55 -16.38
C ARG A 315 20.51 9.27 -17.13
N ALA A 316 21.75 8.84 -16.91
CA ALA A 316 22.94 9.46 -17.50
C ALA A 316 22.90 9.49 -19.04
N ASP A 317 22.56 8.37 -19.66
CA ASP A 317 22.54 8.24 -21.13
C ASP A 317 21.45 9.13 -21.74
N ASN A 318 20.25 9.13 -21.16
CA ASN A 318 19.14 9.99 -21.61
C ASN A 318 19.47 11.48 -21.42
N ALA A 319 20.12 11.85 -20.32
CA ALA A 319 20.57 13.22 -20.11
C ALA A 319 21.62 13.62 -21.16
N ALA A 320 22.55 12.73 -21.49
CA ALA A 320 23.56 12.98 -22.53
C ALA A 320 22.91 13.13 -23.92
N ALA A 321 21.93 12.30 -24.25
CA ALA A 321 21.18 12.40 -25.50
C ALA A 321 20.44 13.74 -25.64
N LEU A 322 19.79 14.22 -24.56
CA LEU A 322 19.10 15.50 -24.54
C LEU A 322 20.06 16.69 -24.66
N LEU A 323 21.20 16.65 -23.94
CA LEU A 323 22.24 17.66 -24.05
C LEU A 323 22.83 17.71 -25.47
N ALA A 324 23.05 16.55 -26.11
CA ALA A 324 23.50 16.46 -27.49
C ALA A 324 22.45 17.01 -28.48
N ALA A 325 21.17 16.92 -28.14
CA ALA A 325 20.07 17.54 -28.88
C ALA A 325 19.90 19.05 -28.61
N GLY A 326 20.75 19.65 -27.75
CA GLY A 326 20.76 21.08 -27.47
C GLY A 326 19.89 21.52 -26.29
N ALA A 327 19.47 20.59 -25.42
CA ALA A 327 18.71 20.93 -24.22
C ALA A 327 19.51 21.83 -23.28
N ASP A 328 18.85 22.87 -22.74
CA ASP A 328 19.46 23.79 -21.81
C ASP A 328 19.53 23.21 -20.39
N ALA A 329 20.76 23.06 -19.90
CA ALA A 329 21.04 22.58 -18.56
C ALA A 329 20.85 23.64 -17.47
N TRP A 330 20.89 24.93 -17.79
CA TRP A 330 21.18 25.97 -16.79
C TRP A 330 20.03 26.93 -16.52
N THR A 331 19.03 27.05 -17.39
CA THR A 331 17.83 27.86 -17.08
C THR A 331 17.12 27.33 -15.82
N PRO A 332 16.92 28.17 -14.80
CA PRO A 332 16.12 27.82 -13.63
C PRO A 332 14.68 27.45 -14.00
N ARG A 333 14.18 26.37 -13.39
CA ARG A 333 12.84 25.82 -13.57
C ARG A 333 12.09 25.80 -12.24
N VAL A 334 12.17 24.71 -11.50
CA VAL A 334 11.43 24.54 -10.24
C VAL A 334 12.22 25.12 -9.07
N ALA A 335 11.58 25.98 -8.26
CA ALA A 335 12.17 26.62 -7.08
C ALA A 335 13.54 27.27 -7.36
N GLY A 336 13.70 27.91 -8.52
CA GLY A 336 14.94 28.57 -8.92
C GLY A 336 16.11 27.64 -9.25
N ARG A 337 15.89 26.31 -9.35
CA ARG A 337 16.91 25.32 -9.67
C ARG A 337 16.84 24.92 -11.14
N SER A 338 17.98 24.61 -11.73
CA SER A 338 18.07 24.05 -13.08
C SER A 338 18.43 22.56 -13.04
N PRO A 339 18.16 21.78 -14.10
CA PRO A 339 18.60 20.39 -14.20
C PRO A 339 20.10 20.23 -13.92
N GLY A 340 20.92 21.10 -14.48
CA GLY A 340 22.37 21.10 -14.27
C GLY A 340 22.76 21.37 -12.82
N SER A 341 22.11 22.34 -12.14
CA SER A 341 22.41 22.63 -10.74
C SER A 341 22.13 21.43 -9.80
N LEU A 342 21.11 20.64 -10.11
CA LEU A 342 20.77 19.42 -9.39
C LEU A 342 21.78 18.31 -9.70
N ALA A 343 22.08 18.11 -10.99
CA ALA A 343 23.00 17.08 -11.47
C ALA A 343 24.43 17.24 -10.93
N LEU A 344 24.92 18.47 -10.73
CA LEU A 344 26.24 18.74 -10.15
C LEU A 344 26.42 18.21 -8.71
N THR A 345 25.32 17.82 -8.05
CA THR A 345 25.35 17.21 -6.73
C THR A 345 25.14 15.69 -6.76
N THR A 346 25.00 15.07 -7.93
CA THR A 346 24.76 13.62 -8.09
C THR A 346 25.91 12.95 -8.83
N GLU A 347 25.77 11.65 -9.10
CA GLU A 347 26.68 10.88 -9.97
C GLU A 347 26.69 11.40 -11.42
N LEU A 348 25.71 12.21 -11.81
CA LEU A 348 25.66 12.86 -13.12
C LEU A 348 26.61 14.05 -13.23
N ALA A 349 27.20 14.54 -12.14
CA ALA A 349 28.03 15.74 -12.14
C ALA A 349 29.09 15.81 -13.25
N PRO A 350 29.81 14.73 -13.62
CA PRO A 350 30.78 14.76 -14.71
C PRO A 350 30.20 15.15 -16.08
N LEU A 351 28.92 14.84 -16.33
CA LEU A 351 28.25 15.18 -17.59
C LEU A 351 27.94 16.68 -17.70
N PHE A 352 27.84 17.37 -16.56
CA PHE A 352 27.40 18.77 -16.48
C PHE A 352 28.53 19.74 -16.10
N ALA A 353 29.57 19.27 -15.40
CA ALA A 353 30.63 20.09 -14.81
C ALA A 353 31.35 20.98 -15.84
N ASP A 354 31.57 20.47 -17.06
CA ASP A 354 32.34 21.16 -18.09
C ASP A 354 31.45 21.86 -19.14
N LEU A 355 30.13 21.87 -18.96
CA LEU A 355 29.22 22.56 -19.89
C LEU A 355 29.32 24.08 -19.71
N PRO A 356 29.24 24.87 -20.80
CA PRO A 356 29.22 26.33 -20.71
C PRO A 356 28.07 26.83 -19.81
N GLY A 357 28.37 27.73 -18.88
CA GLY A 357 27.38 28.25 -17.93
C GLY A 357 27.28 27.47 -16.62
N ALA A 358 28.08 26.42 -16.42
CA ALA A 358 28.14 25.69 -15.16
C ALA A 358 28.51 26.60 -13.98
N VAL A 359 27.66 26.59 -12.95
CA VAL A 359 27.93 27.21 -11.65
C VAL A 359 28.06 26.09 -10.63
N HIS A 360 29.29 25.83 -10.18
CA HIS A 360 29.52 24.77 -9.21
C HIS A 360 28.90 25.10 -7.85
N PRO A 361 28.25 24.12 -7.19
CA PRO A 361 27.70 24.32 -5.86
C PRO A 361 28.80 24.63 -4.84
N ASP A 362 28.49 25.48 -3.87
CA ASP A 362 29.36 25.78 -2.73
C ASP A 362 29.84 24.47 -2.06
N PRO A 363 31.16 24.31 -1.78
CA PRO A 363 31.68 23.18 -1.01
C PRO A 363 30.90 22.85 0.27
N ALA A 364 30.36 23.85 0.98
CA ALA A 364 29.55 23.62 2.16
C ALA A 364 28.22 22.91 1.84
N ARG A 365 27.56 23.32 0.74
CA ARG A 365 26.34 22.65 0.24
C ARG A 365 26.62 21.22 -0.20
N VAL A 366 27.74 21.00 -0.89
CA VAL A 366 28.17 19.66 -1.31
C VAL A 366 28.43 18.77 -0.10
N ALA A 367 29.10 19.29 0.93
CA ALA A 367 29.34 18.55 2.17
C ALA A 367 28.04 18.20 2.90
N ALA A 368 27.09 19.14 3.00
CA ALA A 368 25.78 18.89 3.59
C ALA A 368 25.00 17.81 2.83
N GLN A 369 25.02 17.87 1.49
CA GLN A 369 24.37 16.87 0.64
C GLN A 369 24.98 15.48 0.85
N ARG A 370 26.31 15.38 0.90
CA ARG A 370 27.01 14.11 1.18
C ARG A 370 26.65 13.56 2.55
N ALA A 371 26.61 14.40 3.57
CA ALA A 371 26.23 13.98 4.92
C ALA A 371 24.78 13.46 4.99
N ALA A 372 23.85 14.10 4.26
CA ALA A 372 22.47 13.64 4.12
C ALA A 372 22.38 12.30 3.37
N ASP A 373 23.10 12.15 2.26
CA ASP A 373 23.16 10.90 1.49
C ASP A 373 23.77 9.75 2.34
N GLU A 374 24.82 10.03 3.10
CA GLU A 374 25.42 9.08 4.03
C GLU A 374 24.45 8.68 5.14
N GLN A 375 23.68 9.63 5.69
CA GLN A 375 22.62 9.33 6.67
C GLN A 375 21.57 8.38 6.07
N ALA A 376 21.12 8.66 4.85
CA ALA A 376 20.11 7.83 4.18
C ALA A 376 20.62 6.40 3.97
N ARG A 377 21.88 6.23 3.57
CA ARG A 377 22.50 4.91 3.37
C ARG A 377 22.54 4.06 4.64
N VAL A 378 22.58 4.66 5.83
CA VAL A 378 22.52 3.91 7.10
C VAL A 378 21.23 3.09 7.18
N PHE A 379 20.11 3.62 6.68
CA PHE A 379 18.79 2.98 6.77
C PHE A 379 18.46 2.02 5.62
N ARG A 380 19.44 1.68 4.77
CA ARG A 380 19.23 0.74 3.67
C ARG A 380 18.68 -0.60 4.18
N GLY A 381 17.63 -1.11 3.55
CA GLY A 381 16.98 -2.36 3.92
C GLY A 381 15.98 -2.27 5.08
N VAL A 382 15.75 -1.08 5.66
CA VAL A 382 14.66 -0.88 6.63
C VAL A 382 13.31 -1.05 5.94
N HIS A 383 12.50 -1.99 6.42
CA HIS A 383 11.10 -2.10 6.02
C HIS A 383 10.28 -1.03 6.74
N THR A 384 9.83 -0.02 6.00
CA THR A 384 9.17 1.14 6.58
C THR A 384 7.66 1.05 6.62
N GLU A 385 7.01 0.16 5.86
CA GLU A 385 5.54 0.15 5.77
C GLU A 385 4.89 -0.13 7.13
N GLY A 386 3.99 0.75 7.60
CA GLY A 386 3.32 0.63 8.90
C GLY A 386 4.17 1.06 10.10
N LEU A 387 5.46 1.32 9.90
CA LEU A 387 6.39 1.71 10.94
C LEU A 387 6.20 3.18 11.33
N ALA A 388 6.12 3.45 12.64
CA ALA A 388 6.43 4.77 13.17
C ALA A 388 7.77 4.76 13.91
N VAL A 389 8.56 5.81 13.68
CA VAL A 389 9.86 6.01 14.31
C VAL A 389 9.92 7.44 14.85
N ALA A 390 10.52 7.64 16.02
CA ALA A 390 10.90 8.98 16.47
C ALA A 390 12.36 9.06 16.90
N PHE A 391 13.01 10.13 16.46
CA PHE A 391 14.37 10.47 16.83
C PHE A 391 14.32 11.57 17.89
N VAL A 392 14.84 11.29 19.09
CA VAL A 392 14.79 12.18 20.25
C VAL A 392 16.21 12.56 20.65
N ALA A 393 16.57 13.82 20.53
CA ALA A 393 17.92 14.30 20.83
C ALA A 393 18.06 14.77 22.29
N GLY A 394 19.21 14.50 22.89
CA GLY A 394 19.62 15.02 24.20
C GLY A 394 19.04 14.29 25.41
N VAL A 395 18.42 13.12 25.22
CA VAL A 395 17.75 12.36 26.28
C VAL A 395 18.18 10.89 26.23
N ASP A 396 18.49 10.31 27.39
CA ASP A 396 18.82 8.88 27.52
C ASP A 396 17.57 7.99 27.66
N GLU A 397 17.78 6.67 27.61
CA GLU A 397 16.69 5.68 27.64
C GLU A 397 15.84 5.81 28.91
N GLU A 398 16.47 5.97 30.07
CA GLU A 398 15.76 5.99 31.35
C GLU A 398 14.87 7.22 31.46
N GLU A 399 15.37 8.37 31.03
CA GLU A 399 14.60 9.61 31.04
C GLU A 399 13.47 9.58 30.01
N VAL A 400 13.67 8.99 28.82
CA VAL A 400 12.56 8.74 27.89
C VAL A 400 11.49 7.86 28.55
N ILE A 401 11.87 6.78 29.23
CA ILE A 401 10.94 5.86 29.90
C ILE A 401 10.13 6.59 30.99
N ARG A 402 10.80 7.42 31.80
CA ARG A 402 10.11 8.26 32.82
C ARG A 402 9.11 9.20 32.17
N ARG A 403 9.47 9.84 31.06
CA ARG A 403 8.59 10.77 30.32
C ARG A 403 7.38 10.08 29.68
N LEU A 404 7.51 8.80 29.31
CA LEU A 404 6.41 7.96 28.86
C LEU A 404 5.50 7.48 30.00
N GLY A 405 5.86 7.78 31.26
CA GLY A 405 5.08 7.44 32.45
C GLY A 405 5.40 6.06 33.05
N ALA A 406 6.51 5.45 32.66
CA ALA A 406 6.96 4.15 33.15
C ALA A 406 8.18 4.26 34.09
N ASP A 407 8.38 3.23 34.90
CA ASP A 407 9.53 3.10 35.79
C ASP A 407 10.67 2.34 35.07
N PRO A 408 11.83 2.97 34.79
CA PRO A 408 12.92 2.33 34.05
C PRO A 408 13.48 1.07 34.73
N ASP A 409 13.36 0.96 36.05
CA ASP A 409 13.79 -0.23 36.80
C ASP A 409 12.87 -1.44 36.55
N ARG A 410 11.66 -1.21 36.04
CA ARG A 410 10.67 -2.24 35.69
C ARG A 410 10.67 -2.60 34.22
N VAL A 411 11.45 -1.90 33.39
CA VAL A 411 11.54 -2.13 31.95
C VAL A 411 12.89 -2.79 31.64
N PRO A 412 12.94 -4.13 31.49
CA PRO A 412 14.21 -4.83 31.31
C PRO A 412 14.91 -4.44 30.00
N VAL A 413 16.25 -4.42 30.04
CA VAL A 413 17.07 -4.37 28.83
C VAL A 413 17.09 -5.75 28.21
N LEU A 414 16.71 -5.86 26.95
CA LEU A 414 16.75 -7.10 26.20
C LEU A 414 18.17 -7.46 25.77
N ASP A 415 18.49 -8.75 25.85
CA ASP A 415 19.67 -9.34 25.22
C ASP A 415 19.35 -9.63 23.75
N LEU A 416 19.75 -8.72 22.88
CA LEU A 416 19.40 -8.76 21.46
C LEU A 416 20.08 -9.93 20.72
N ASP A 417 21.15 -10.50 21.29
CA ASP A 417 21.84 -11.67 20.72
C ASP A 417 21.10 -12.98 21.04
N ALA A 418 20.26 -13.00 22.08
CA ALA A 418 19.51 -14.18 22.53
C ALA A 418 18.11 -14.31 21.90
N GLU A 419 17.52 -13.22 21.40
CA GLU A 419 16.15 -13.15 20.87
C GLU A 419 16.12 -12.68 19.39
N PRO A 420 16.60 -13.49 18.42
CA PRO A 420 16.72 -13.08 17.02
C PRO A 420 15.38 -13.10 16.29
N GLY A 421 14.90 -11.92 15.87
CA GLY A 421 13.78 -11.75 14.95
C GLY A 421 13.57 -10.28 14.60
N PRO A 422 12.93 -9.91 13.47
CA PRO A 422 12.58 -8.52 13.19
C PRO A 422 11.64 -8.06 14.32
N TYR A 423 12.16 -7.16 15.17
CA TYR A 423 11.55 -6.61 16.39
C TYR A 423 11.57 -7.49 17.67
N GLY A 424 12.00 -8.75 17.58
CA GLY A 424 12.14 -9.68 18.73
C GLY A 424 10.81 -10.04 19.42
N THR A 425 10.76 -11.20 20.09
CA THR A 425 9.75 -11.44 21.12
C THR A 425 10.14 -10.60 22.32
N GLY A 426 9.35 -9.57 22.64
CA GLY A 426 9.57 -8.83 23.89
C GLY A 426 9.43 -9.74 25.12
N PRO A 427 9.65 -9.22 26.33
CA PRO A 427 9.56 -10.04 27.54
C PRO A 427 8.22 -10.80 27.60
N ASP A 428 8.26 -12.05 28.06
CA ASP A 428 7.10 -12.96 28.18
C ASP A 428 6.38 -13.33 26.86
N GLY A 429 7.09 -13.31 25.73
CA GLY A 429 6.52 -13.67 24.42
C GLY A 429 5.64 -12.56 23.82
N PHE A 430 5.97 -11.30 24.13
CA PHE A 430 5.29 -10.15 23.56
C PHE A 430 5.42 -10.13 22.03
N ASP A 431 4.28 -10.08 21.35
CA ASP A 431 4.17 -9.95 19.90
C ASP A 431 4.02 -8.46 19.51
N PRO A 432 5.01 -7.86 18.84
CA PRO A 432 4.98 -6.45 18.42
C PRO A 432 3.97 -6.14 17.31
N TYR A 433 3.29 -7.15 16.78
CA TYR A 433 2.19 -7.02 15.83
C TYR A 433 0.83 -7.43 16.42
N GLY A 434 0.82 -7.88 17.68
CA GLY A 434 -0.37 -8.30 18.39
C GLY A 434 -1.26 -7.14 18.81
N PRO A 435 -2.52 -7.41 19.23
CA PRO A 435 -3.48 -6.37 19.61
C PRO A 435 -3.07 -5.53 20.83
N ARG A 436 -2.13 -6.04 21.65
CA ARG A 436 -1.54 -5.29 22.77
C ARG A 436 -0.45 -4.30 22.32
N ALA A 437 0.20 -4.55 21.18
CA ALA A 437 1.35 -3.77 20.72
C ALA A 437 1.03 -2.29 20.47
N ARG A 438 -0.24 -1.96 20.20
CA ARG A 438 -0.72 -0.59 20.00
C ARG A 438 -0.40 0.40 21.13
N TRP A 439 -0.04 -0.07 22.32
CA TRP A 439 0.31 0.76 23.49
C TRP A 439 1.77 0.61 23.93
N PHE A 440 2.58 -0.07 23.12
CA PHE A 440 3.98 -0.32 23.39
C PHE A 440 4.87 0.51 22.47
N LEU A 441 5.92 1.09 23.04
CA LEU A 441 6.97 1.75 22.30
C LEU A 441 8.29 1.03 22.53
N GLY A 442 8.98 0.72 21.44
CA GLY A 442 10.38 0.33 21.49
C GLY A 442 11.23 1.54 21.82
N VAL A 443 12.21 1.41 22.72
CA VAL A 443 13.17 2.45 23.08
C VAL A 443 14.59 1.89 22.96
N SER A 444 15.42 2.57 22.18
CA SER A 444 16.83 2.25 21.98
C SER A 444 17.70 3.50 22.09
N GLY A 445 18.65 3.51 23.01
CA GLY A 445 19.63 4.57 23.14
C GLY A 445 20.62 4.58 21.98
N VAL A 446 20.98 5.77 21.53
CA VAL A 446 21.96 6.02 20.47
C VAL A 446 22.88 7.17 20.87
N PRO A 447 24.05 7.33 20.24
CA PRO A 447 24.90 8.49 20.51
C PRO A 447 24.13 9.82 20.34
N GLY A 448 24.01 10.57 21.44
CA GLY A 448 23.33 11.86 21.46
C GLY A 448 21.81 11.82 21.69
N GLY A 449 21.20 10.67 21.92
CA GLY A 449 19.75 10.60 22.17
C GLY A 449 19.16 9.19 22.19
N CYS A 450 17.90 9.09 21.78
CA CYS A 450 17.16 7.83 21.67
C CYS A 450 16.39 7.73 20.34
N VAL A 451 16.14 6.50 19.93
CA VAL A 451 15.21 6.13 18.87
C VAL A 451 14.03 5.41 19.49
N LEU A 452 12.82 5.85 19.17
CA LEU A 452 11.58 5.18 19.53
C LEU A 452 10.99 4.50 18.30
N THR A 453 10.55 3.26 18.41
CA THR A 453 9.93 2.50 17.32
C THR A 453 8.54 2.00 17.70
N HIS A 454 7.65 1.94 16.73
CA HIS A 454 6.32 1.37 16.88
C HIS A 454 5.94 0.66 15.58
N PRO A 455 6.16 -0.67 15.50
CA PRO A 455 6.04 -1.42 14.24
C PRO A 455 4.62 -1.54 13.69
N SER A 456 3.60 -1.47 14.55
CA SER A 456 2.19 -1.71 14.18
C SER A 456 1.27 -0.54 14.56
N GLY A 457 1.75 0.70 14.47
CA GLY A 457 0.95 1.89 14.73
C GLY A 457 1.73 3.20 14.66
N TYR A 458 1.10 4.30 15.08
CA TYR A 458 1.65 5.66 14.88
C TYR A 458 2.09 6.38 16.17
N LEU A 459 2.01 5.73 17.34
CA LEU A 459 2.31 6.38 18.63
C LEU A 459 3.68 7.04 18.69
N ALA A 460 4.74 6.42 18.15
CA ALA A 460 6.08 7.01 18.16
C ALA A 460 6.09 8.39 17.48
N SER A 461 5.27 8.60 16.45
CA SER A 461 5.16 9.88 15.76
C SER A 461 4.03 10.78 16.26
N SER A 462 3.31 10.40 17.32
CA SER A 462 2.16 11.17 17.78
C SER A 462 2.58 12.49 18.41
N PRO A 463 1.83 13.59 18.22
CA PRO A 463 2.16 14.87 18.85
C PRO A 463 2.30 14.79 20.37
N ALA A 464 1.45 13.98 21.03
CA ALA A 464 1.46 13.81 22.48
C ALA A 464 2.75 13.11 22.96
N VAL A 465 3.15 12.01 22.31
CA VAL A 465 4.39 11.30 22.65
C VAL A 465 5.60 12.18 22.38
N LEU A 466 5.67 12.83 21.22
CA LEU A 466 6.79 13.72 20.87
C LEU A 466 6.91 14.90 21.82
N ALA A 467 5.78 15.50 22.25
CA ALA A 467 5.76 16.54 23.26
C ALA A 467 6.20 16.04 24.64
N ALA A 468 5.87 14.81 25.02
CA ALA A 468 6.31 14.26 26.30
C ALA A 468 7.83 14.02 26.33
N VAL A 469 8.42 13.58 25.21
CA VAL A 469 9.85 13.17 25.18
C VAL A 469 10.81 14.29 24.78
N SER A 470 10.34 15.40 24.19
CA SER A 470 11.19 16.52 23.74
C SER A 470 11.58 17.62 24.74
N PRO A 471 11.16 17.68 26.02
CA PRO A 471 11.61 18.73 26.94
C PRO A 471 13.14 18.81 27.08
N GLY A 472 13.72 19.99 26.89
CA GLY A 472 15.17 20.22 26.92
C GLY A 472 15.90 19.83 25.63
N GLY A 473 15.15 19.62 24.54
CA GLY A 473 15.69 19.11 23.28
C GLY A 473 14.66 19.13 22.14
N ARG A 474 14.82 18.18 21.22
CA ARG A 474 13.99 18.06 20.02
C ARG A 474 13.61 16.60 19.79
N ALA A 475 12.40 16.38 19.30
CA ALA A 475 11.96 15.08 18.83
C ALA A 475 11.32 15.23 17.45
N TYR A 476 11.71 14.38 16.51
CA TYR A 476 11.06 14.30 15.21
C TYR A 476 10.54 12.88 14.99
N GLY A 477 9.22 12.76 14.82
CA GLY A 477 8.55 11.51 14.53
C GLY A 477 8.15 11.40 13.06
N VAL A 478 8.29 10.22 12.50
CA VAL A 478 7.83 9.86 11.15
C VAL A 478 6.94 8.63 11.24
N TYR A 479 5.83 8.65 10.49
CA TYR A 479 4.95 7.48 10.31
C TYR A 479 4.71 7.22 8.84
N PHE A 480 5.05 6.00 8.43
CA PHE A 480 4.85 5.50 7.08
C PHE A 480 3.49 4.80 7.00
N ASN A 481 2.46 5.53 6.60
CA ASN A 481 1.10 5.04 6.65
C ASN A 481 0.84 4.00 5.55
N PRO A 482 0.43 2.76 5.88
CA PRO A 482 0.12 1.72 4.88
C PRO A 482 -1.04 2.11 3.94
N LYS A 483 -1.87 3.08 4.35
CA LYS A 483 -2.98 3.59 3.54
C LYS A 483 -2.55 4.71 2.57
N GLY A 484 -1.27 5.07 2.56
CA GLY A 484 -0.69 6.12 1.75
C GLY A 484 -0.21 7.32 2.57
N GLY A 485 0.87 7.94 2.09
CA GLY A 485 1.51 9.11 2.69
C GLY A 485 2.53 8.76 3.77
N THR A 486 3.52 9.63 3.95
CA THR A 486 4.48 9.57 5.06
C THR A 486 4.37 10.86 5.86
N PHE A 487 4.08 10.79 7.16
CA PHE A 487 3.75 11.95 7.97
C PHE A 487 4.83 12.24 9.00
N GLY A 488 5.22 13.50 9.10
CA GLY A 488 6.26 14.03 9.96
C GLY A 488 5.74 14.97 11.01
N HIS A 489 6.24 14.85 12.23
CA HIS A 489 5.93 15.75 13.33
C HIS A 489 7.21 16.19 14.04
N LEU A 490 7.40 17.50 14.20
CA LEU A 490 8.48 18.08 14.98
C LEU A 490 7.93 18.61 16.31
N SER A 491 8.58 18.22 17.41
CA SER A 491 8.39 18.81 18.73
C SER A 491 9.71 19.35 19.27
N VAL A 492 9.65 20.52 19.92
CA VAL A 492 10.79 21.19 20.56
C VAL A 492 10.37 21.64 21.94
N ASP A 493 11.15 21.30 22.96
CA ASP A 493 10.92 21.67 24.36
C ASP A 493 9.48 21.39 24.86
N GLY A 494 8.93 20.26 24.45
CA GLY A 494 7.58 19.81 24.82
C GLY A 494 6.43 20.46 24.05
N GLY A 495 6.70 21.35 23.10
CA GLY A 495 5.71 21.95 22.22
C GLY A 495 5.68 21.28 20.84
N ALA A 496 4.49 21.04 20.28
CA ALA A 496 4.35 20.66 18.87
C ALA A 496 4.61 21.90 17.99
N VAL A 497 5.59 21.81 17.09
CA VAL A 497 6.04 22.94 16.27
C VAL A 497 5.56 22.82 14.83
N HIS A 498 5.61 21.63 14.25
CA HIS A 498 5.36 21.43 12.84
C HIS A 498 4.78 20.05 12.54
N HIS A 499 3.93 19.99 11.52
CA HIS A 499 3.41 18.75 10.93
C HIS A 499 3.47 18.88 9.41
N GLU A 500 3.95 17.83 8.75
CA GLU A 500 4.17 17.81 7.30
C GLU A 500 3.93 16.41 6.72
N GLU A 501 3.62 16.35 5.42
CA GLU A 501 3.73 15.12 4.65
C GLU A 501 5.13 15.10 4.00
N ILE A 502 5.96 14.14 4.41
CA ILE A 502 7.36 14.00 4.02
C ILE A 502 7.46 13.11 2.77
N GLY A 503 8.50 13.30 1.96
CA GLY A 503 8.82 12.43 0.85
C GLY A 503 8.00 12.73 -0.41
N LEU A 504 7.16 13.76 -0.38
CA LEU A 504 6.55 14.33 -1.57
C LEU A 504 7.61 14.98 -2.46
N HIS A 505 7.39 14.92 -3.76
CA HIS A 505 8.32 15.52 -4.71
C HIS A 505 8.50 17.01 -4.45
N ALA A 506 9.76 17.42 -4.32
CA ALA A 506 10.08 18.81 -4.07
C ALA A 506 9.57 19.70 -5.23
N GLY A 507 8.85 20.75 -4.85
CA GLY A 507 8.23 21.74 -5.73
C GLY A 507 8.61 23.16 -5.34
N GLU A 508 7.90 24.15 -5.90
CA GLU A 508 8.19 25.58 -5.73
C GLU A 508 8.17 26.02 -4.26
N ASP A 509 7.21 25.53 -3.48
CA ASP A 509 7.01 25.88 -2.07
C ASP A 509 7.73 24.94 -1.09
N SER A 510 8.53 23.99 -1.57
CA SER A 510 9.18 22.99 -0.71
C SER A 510 10.34 23.58 0.09
N PRO A 511 10.49 23.22 1.38
CA PRO A 511 11.59 23.71 2.21
C PRO A 511 12.94 23.17 1.71
N GLU A 512 14.03 23.85 2.04
CA GLU A 512 15.38 23.47 1.59
C GLU A 512 15.76 22.03 1.97
N GLY A 513 15.27 21.54 3.11
CA GLY A 513 15.49 20.16 3.55
C GLY A 513 14.98 19.11 2.55
N PHE A 514 13.89 19.37 1.83
CA PHE A 514 13.38 18.43 0.82
C PHE A 514 14.34 18.31 -0.36
N TRP A 515 15.01 19.41 -0.70
CA TRP A 515 16.03 19.43 -1.73
C TRP A 515 17.32 18.73 -1.27
N LEU A 516 17.75 19.01 -0.04
CA LEU A 516 18.91 18.40 0.59
C LEU A 516 18.75 16.88 0.76
N HIS A 517 17.55 16.40 1.07
CA HIS A 517 17.27 14.96 1.22
C HIS A 517 16.75 14.30 -0.07
N ARG A 518 16.94 14.97 -1.22
CA ARG A 518 16.67 14.45 -2.57
C ARG A 518 15.24 13.97 -2.82
N PHE A 519 14.23 14.59 -2.20
CA PHE A 519 12.84 14.27 -2.55
C PHE A 519 12.46 14.69 -3.97
N TRP A 520 13.31 15.42 -4.69
CA TRP A 520 13.18 15.66 -6.13
C TRP A 520 13.67 14.49 -7.01
N GLN A 521 14.44 13.55 -6.46
CA GLN A 521 14.99 12.43 -7.22
C GLN A 521 14.03 11.24 -7.21
N TRP A 522 13.84 10.64 -8.38
CA TRP A 522 12.98 9.49 -8.65
C TRP A 522 13.91 8.28 -8.81
N GLY A 523 14.36 7.70 -7.69
CA GLY A 523 15.36 6.64 -7.70
C GLY A 523 14.76 5.22 -7.80
N PRO A 524 15.46 4.26 -8.47
CA PRO A 524 15.05 2.85 -8.62
C PRO A 524 15.46 1.96 -7.45
N TYR A 525 15.83 2.53 -6.30
CA TYR A 525 16.38 1.79 -5.18
C TYR A 525 15.26 1.22 -4.32
N GLY A 526 14.72 0.06 -4.73
CA GLY A 526 13.72 -0.66 -3.92
C GLY A 526 14.19 -0.92 -2.49
N ASP A 527 15.50 -0.98 -2.26
CA ASP A 527 16.14 -1.17 -0.94
C ASP A 527 16.41 0.12 -0.16
N MET A 528 16.19 1.29 -0.78
CA MET A 528 16.35 2.61 -0.15
C MET A 528 15.00 3.33 0.03
N TYR A 529 13.88 2.64 -0.17
CA TYR A 529 12.55 3.22 0.07
C TYR A 529 12.44 3.74 1.51
N GLY A 530 11.96 4.99 1.67
CA GLY A 530 11.81 5.63 2.98
C GLY A 530 13.11 6.08 3.68
N THR A 531 14.29 5.70 3.17
CA THR A 531 15.59 6.07 3.78
C THR A 531 15.84 7.56 3.81
N GLY A 532 15.47 8.28 2.75
CA GLY A 532 15.54 9.74 2.70
C GLY A 532 14.65 10.39 3.76
N SER A 533 13.46 9.84 4.00
CA SER A 533 12.54 10.32 5.05
C SER A 533 13.08 10.09 6.45
N LEU A 534 13.70 8.94 6.71
CA LEU A 534 14.38 8.65 7.99
C LEU A 534 15.59 9.57 8.20
N ALA A 535 16.39 9.79 7.15
CA ALA A 535 17.53 10.70 7.19
C ALA A 535 17.11 12.15 7.44
N TYR A 536 16.03 12.60 6.77
CA TYR A 536 15.43 13.91 7.01
C TYR A 536 14.94 14.03 8.45
N ALA A 537 14.22 13.03 8.96
CA ALA A 537 13.76 13.01 10.34
C ALA A 537 14.92 13.11 11.35
N CYS A 538 16.03 12.42 11.10
CA CYS A 538 17.24 12.54 11.91
C CYS A 538 17.81 13.97 11.91
N ASP A 539 17.94 14.59 10.73
CA ASP A 539 18.42 15.97 10.60
C ASP A 539 17.52 16.96 11.34
N ARG A 540 16.19 16.81 11.21
CA ARG A 540 15.20 17.66 11.89
C ARG A 540 15.21 17.52 13.42
N ALA A 541 15.54 16.33 13.91
CA ALA A 541 15.75 16.05 15.33
C ALA A 541 17.12 16.49 15.85
N HIS A 542 18.07 16.81 14.96
CA HIS A 542 19.49 17.05 15.28
C HIS A 542 20.19 15.79 15.85
N LEU A 543 19.89 14.62 15.29
CA LEU A 543 20.46 13.34 15.72
C LEU A 543 21.20 12.66 14.57
N ARG A 544 22.39 12.08 14.85
CA ARG A 544 23.15 11.31 13.86
C ARG A 544 23.06 9.83 14.19
N ILE A 545 22.58 9.03 13.23
CA ILE A 545 22.50 7.57 13.37
C ILE A 545 23.63 6.96 12.54
N THR A 546 24.32 5.98 13.10
CA THR A 546 25.46 5.32 12.45
C THR A 546 25.26 3.81 12.28
N ASP A 547 24.25 3.27 12.95
CA ASP A 547 23.83 1.88 12.91
C ASP A 547 22.30 1.85 12.73
N PRO A 548 21.75 1.11 11.74
CA PRO A 548 20.30 1.00 11.58
C PRO A 548 19.63 0.12 12.63
N GLY A 549 20.37 -0.65 13.44
CA GLY A 549 19.83 -1.57 14.44
C GLY A 549 18.68 -1.02 15.30
N PRO A 550 18.77 0.21 15.84
CA PRO A 550 17.69 0.85 16.60
C PRO A 550 16.37 1.08 15.85
N VAL A 551 16.37 1.04 14.51
CA VAL A 551 15.19 1.18 13.66
C VAL A 551 14.80 -0.17 13.02
N LEU A 552 15.79 -0.92 12.53
CA LEU A 552 15.60 -2.18 11.78
C LEU A 552 15.31 -3.38 12.70
N GLY A 553 15.95 -3.40 13.88
CA GLY A 553 15.99 -4.55 14.77
C GLY A 553 15.07 -4.41 16.00
N PRO A 554 15.08 -5.40 16.90
CA PRO A 554 14.44 -5.31 18.20
C PRO A 554 14.91 -4.07 18.97
N PRO A 555 13.99 -3.31 19.59
CA PRO A 555 14.38 -2.24 20.48
C PRO A 555 15.06 -2.81 21.73
N ARG A 556 15.96 -2.05 22.35
CA ARG A 556 16.63 -2.49 23.60
C ARG A 556 15.66 -2.66 24.75
N ARG A 557 14.54 -1.92 24.74
CA ARG A 557 13.51 -1.92 25.79
C ARG A 557 12.14 -1.76 25.17
N TRP A 558 11.14 -2.47 25.70
CA TRP A 558 9.73 -2.31 25.36
C TRP A 558 8.99 -1.62 26.49
N VAL A 559 8.36 -0.47 26.21
CA VAL A 559 7.67 0.35 27.19
C VAL A 559 6.17 0.31 26.94
N GLU A 560 5.40 -0.33 27.83
CA GLU A 560 3.93 -0.18 27.84
C GLU A 560 3.56 1.17 28.45
N LEU A 561 2.84 2.01 27.70
CA LEU A 561 2.28 3.24 28.26
C LEU A 561 1.28 2.89 29.37
N PRO A 562 1.21 3.58 30.52
CA PRO A 562 0.20 3.31 31.56
C PRO A 562 -1.25 3.38 31.03
N THR A 563 -2.18 2.62 31.62
CA THR A 563 -3.57 2.55 31.13
C THR A 563 -4.33 3.87 31.22
N ASP A 564 -3.98 4.68 32.20
CA ASP A 564 -4.47 6.04 32.45
C ASP A 564 -3.60 7.13 31.81
N SER A 565 -2.61 6.74 30.99
CA SER A 565 -1.72 7.70 30.34
C SER A 565 -2.47 8.51 29.28
N PRO A 566 -2.36 9.86 29.30
CA PRO A 566 -2.91 10.72 28.24
C PRO A 566 -2.21 10.53 26.89
N LEU A 567 -1.13 9.75 26.84
CA LEU A 567 -0.41 9.42 25.61
C LEU A 567 -1.09 8.29 24.81
N ARG A 568 -2.12 7.65 25.36
CA ARG A 568 -2.92 6.60 24.70
C ARG A 568 -4.09 7.15 23.85
N ASP A 569 -4.34 8.47 23.86
CA ASP A 569 -5.48 9.09 23.16
C ASP A 569 -5.25 9.39 21.67
#